data_AF-A0A6P0WPL5-F1
#
_entry.id   AF-A0A6P0WPL5-F1
#
_cell.length_a   1.000
_cell.length_b   1.000
_cell.length_c   1.000
_cell.angle_alpha   90.00
_cell.angle_beta   90.00
_cell.angle_gamma   90.00
#
_symmetry.space_group_name_H-M   'P 1'
#
loop_
_entity.id
_entity.type
_entity.pdbx_description
1 polymer ?
#
loop_
_entity_poly.entity_id
_entity_poly.type
_entity_poly.pdbx_seq_one_letter_code
_entity_poly.pdbx_strand_id
1 'polypeptide(L)'
;MSPHSYQEWLAVANERALDAEAIHKNRPQSVCSVYLAGYAIECSLKALLQRQGKPFPKHGNEGHNLKALWEGSGFRLCDIQDSKGIQTFFIQKWDTALRYETSLPSNPGLTIADLIQGARQLTGKIQTAVRRRPKRRR
;
A
#
# COMPACT_ATOMS: atom_id res chain seq x y z
N MET A 1 -17.29 -3.22 -9.94
CA MET A 1 -17.75 -1.95 -9.35
C MET A 1 -16.59 -1.34 -8.58
N SER A 2 -16.41 -0.03 -8.63
CA SER A 2 -15.37 0.66 -7.84
C SER A 2 -15.82 0.73 -6.38
N PRO A 3 -14.90 0.66 -5.39
CA PRO A 3 -15.29 0.79 -3.98
C PRO A 3 -15.86 2.18 -3.66
N HIS A 4 -16.97 2.23 -2.94
CA HIS A 4 -17.68 3.45 -2.54
C HIS A 4 -17.62 3.72 -1.04
N SER A 5 -17.32 2.71 -0.22
CA SER A 5 -17.16 2.83 1.24
C SER A 5 -15.74 2.49 1.69
N TYR A 6 -15.35 2.93 2.89
CA TYR A 6 -14.02 2.56 3.43
C TYR A 6 -13.92 1.04 3.67
N GLN A 7 -15.04 0.38 4.00
CA GLN A 7 -15.10 -1.07 4.19
C GLN A 7 -14.84 -1.82 2.89
N GLU A 8 -15.43 -1.36 1.77
CA GLU A 8 -15.16 -1.94 0.46
C GLU A 8 -13.69 -1.74 0.05
N TRP A 9 -13.10 -0.58 0.32
CA TRP A 9 -11.66 -0.36 0.10
C TRP A 9 -10.80 -1.30 0.94
N LEU A 10 -11.15 -1.54 2.21
CA LEU A 10 -10.47 -2.50 3.06
C LEU A 10 -10.63 -3.95 2.56
N ALA A 11 -11.81 -4.32 2.05
CA ALA A 11 -12.04 -5.63 1.48
C ALA A 11 -11.13 -5.87 0.27
N VAL A 12 -11.05 -4.90 -0.65
CA VAL A 12 -10.11 -4.96 -1.79
C VAL A 12 -8.65 -5.01 -1.31
N ALA A 13 -8.27 -4.20 -0.31
CA ALA A 13 -6.92 -4.22 0.23
C ALA A 13 -6.52 -5.60 0.77
N ASN A 14 -7.43 -6.25 1.51
CA ASN A 14 -7.19 -7.58 2.06
C ASN A 14 -7.08 -8.64 0.96
N GLU A 15 -7.96 -8.60 -0.04
CA GLU A 15 -7.90 -9.52 -1.18
C GLU A 15 -6.57 -9.40 -1.93
N ARG A 16 -6.11 -8.16 -2.20
CA ARG A 16 -4.83 -7.94 -2.89
C ARG A 16 -3.62 -8.36 -2.06
N ALA A 17 -3.69 -8.26 -0.73
CA ALA A 17 -2.66 -8.79 0.15
C ALA A 17 -2.61 -10.34 0.09
N LEU A 18 -3.77 -11.00 0.09
CA LEU A 18 -3.87 -12.46 -0.06
C LEU A 18 -3.36 -12.92 -1.43
N ASP A 19 -3.73 -12.22 -2.50
CA ASP A 19 -3.22 -12.50 -3.84
C ASP A 19 -1.68 -12.39 -3.89
N ALA A 20 -1.11 -11.34 -3.29
CA ALA A 20 0.33 -11.15 -3.23
C ALA A 20 1.04 -12.32 -2.52
N GLU A 21 0.52 -12.76 -1.38
CA GLU A 21 1.04 -13.91 -0.64
C GLU A 21 0.91 -15.21 -1.44
N ALA A 22 -0.25 -15.45 -2.07
CA ALA A 22 -0.49 -16.64 -2.87
C ALA A 22 0.44 -16.72 -4.09
N ILE A 23 0.65 -15.60 -4.79
CA ILE A 23 1.59 -15.52 -5.91
C ILE A 23 3.01 -15.78 -5.42
N HIS A 24 3.45 -15.15 -4.32
CA HIS A 24 4.80 -15.35 -3.80
C HIS A 24 5.06 -16.79 -3.38
N LYS A 25 4.08 -17.44 -2.73
CA LYS A 25 4.18 -18.86 -2.36
C LYS A 25 4.47 -19.77 -3.56
N ASN A 26 3.83 -19.52 -4.69
CA ASN A 26 3.96 -20.35 -5.90
C ASN A 26 5.06 -19.88 -6.86
N ARG A 27 5.37 -18.58 -6.85
CA ARG A 27 6.35 -17.90 -7.71
C ARG A 27 7.11 -16.86 -6.89
N PRO A 28 8.09 -17.28 -6.07
CA PRO A 28 8.74 -16.41 -5.09
C PRO A 28 9.43 -15.19 -5.67
N GLN A 29 9.85 -15.27 -6.93
CA GLN A 29 10.55 -14.21 -7.65
C GLN A 29 9.63 -13.36 -8.55
N SER A 30 8.31 -13.55 -8.47
CA SER A 30 7.36 -12.81 -9.30
C SER A 30 7.14 -11.39 -8.78
N VAL A 31 7.53 -10.38 -9.58
CA VAL A 31 7.27 -8.95 -9.30
C VAL A 31 5.78 -8.66 -9.14
N CYS A 32 4.92 -9.45 -9.77
CA CYS A 32 3.47 -9.34 -9.62
C CYS A 32 3.02 -9.36 -8.15
N SER A 33 3.68 -10.14 -7.30
CA SER A 33 3.38 -10.15 -5.85
C SER A 33 3.66 -8.79 -5.18
N VAL A 34 4.77 -8.13 -5.53
CA VAL A 34 5.13 -6.78 -5.04
C VAL A 34 4.17 -5.73 -5.58
N TYR A 35 3.81 -5.84 -6.87
CA TYR A 35 2.81 -4.98 -7.48
C TYR A 35 1.47 -5.06 -6.71
N LEU A 36 0.95 -6.26 -6.45
CA LEU A 36 -0.30 -6.43 -5.71
C LEU A 36 -0.20 -6.00 -4.25
N ALA A 37 0.95 -6.20 -3.61
CA ALA A 37 1.21 -5.72 -2.27
C ALA A 37 1.14 -4.18 -2.17
N GLY A 38 1.64 -3.46 -3.17
CA GLY A 38 1.47 -2.01 -3.25
C GLY A 38 0.02 -1.57 -3.49
N TYR A 39 -0.75 -2.32 -4.30
CA TYR A 39 -2.19 -2.10 -4.43
C TYR A 39 -2.94 -2.27 -3.10
N ALA A 40 -2.52 -3.21 -2.26
CA ALA A 40 -3.10 -3.38 -0.92
C ALA A 40 -2.85 -2.16 -0.03
N ILE A 41 -1.64 -1.55 -0.11
CA ILE A 41 -1.31 -0.29 0.57
C ILE A 41 -2.18 0.85 0.02
N GLU A 42 -2.28 1.00 -1.30
CA GLU A 42 -3.10 2.01 -1.97
C GLU A 42 -4.55 1.96 -1.47
N CYS A 43 -5.16 0.79 -1.52
CA CYS A 43 -6.55 0.58 -1.10
C CYS A 43 -6.73 0.87 0.40
N SER A 44 -5.74 0.51 1.23
CA SER A 44 -5.76 0.82 2.67
C SER A 44 -5.70 2.34 2.91
N LEU A 45 -4.87 3.08 2.17
CA LEU A 45 -4.79 4.54 2.27
C LEU A 45 -6.07 5.21 1.80
N LYS A 46 -6.64 4.76 0.67
CA LYS A 46 -7.94 5.23 0.18
C LYS A 46 -9.06 4.98 1.20
N ALA A 47 -9.06 3.82 1.86
CA ALA A 47 -9.98 3.56 2.96
C ALA A 47 -9.83 4.58 4.10
N LEU A 48 -8.59 4.91 4.48
CA LEU A 48 -8.32 5.90 5.53
C LEU A 48 -8.76 7.30 5.15
N LEU A 49 -8.45 7.76 3.95
CA LEU A 49 -8.89 9.06 3.44
C LEU A 49 -10.41 9.15 3.38
N GLN A 50 -11.07 8.12 2.86
CA GLN A 50 -12.53 8.01 2.84
C GLN A 50 -13.10 8.08 4.27
N ARG A 51 -12.49 7.35 5.21
CA ARG A 51 -12.90 7.35 6.63
C ARG A 51 -12.74 8.71 7.29
N GLN A 52 -11.72 9.47 6.90
CA GLN A 52 -11.45 10.83 7.37
C GLN A 52 -12.32 11.89 6.67
N GLY A 53 -13.13 11.51 5.66
CA GLY A 53 -13.90 12.46 4.85
C GLY A 53 -13.04 13.35 3.95
N LYS A 54 -11.81 12.92 3.65
CA LYS A 54 -10.89 13.65 2.76
C LYS A 54 -11.05 13.16 1.31
N PRO A 55 -11.13 14.07 0.32
CA PRO A 55 -11.13 13.68 -1.08
C PRO A 55 -9.78 13.08 -1.46
N PHE A 56 -9.78 12.19 -2.44
CA PHE A 56 -8.58 11.63 -3.03
C PHE A 56 -8.82 11.27 -4.51
N PRO A 57 -7.77 11.28 -5.35
CA PRO A 57 -7.88 10.85 -6.73
C PRO A 57 -8.25 9.37 -6.81
N LYS A 58 -9.31 9.06 -7.58
CA LYS A 58 -9.79 7.67 -7.77
C LYS A 58 -9.20 7.01 -9.02
N HIS A 59 -8.72 7.81 -9.97
CA HIS A 59 -8.28 7.39 -11.30
C HIS A 59 -7.03 8.15 -11.75
N GLY A 60 -6.39 7.68 -12.81
CA GLY A 60 -5.17 8.28 -13.36
C GLY A 60 -3.95 8.06 -12.47
N ASN A 61 -2.80 8.60 -12.90
CA ASN A 61 -1.51 8.43 -12.21
C ASN A 61 -1.58 8.89 -10.75
N GLU A 62 -2.27 10.00 -10.48
CA GLU A 62 -2.46 10.51 -9.12
C GLU A 62 -3.25 9.56 -8.22
N GLY A 63 -4.12 8.73 -8.79
CA GLY A 63 -4.85 7.69 -8.05
C GLY A 63 -3.95 6.57 -7.54
N HIS A 64 -2.73 6.46 -8.07
CA HIS A 64 -1.74 5.43 -7.73
C HIS A 64 -0.50 6.00 -7.04
N ASN A 65 -0.48 7.32 -6.80
CA ASN A 65 0.63 8.00 -6.14
C ASN A 65 0.62 7.72 -4.63
N LEU A 66 1.29 6.63 -4.22
CA LEU A 66 1.33 6.21 -2.82
C LEU A 66 1.91 7.27 -1.89
N LYS A 67 2.87 8.08 -2.34
CA LYS A 67 3.42 9.20 -1.57
C LYS A 67 2.34 10.23 -1.25
N ALA A 68 1.61 10.71 -2.26
CA ALA A 68 0.57 11.70 -2.08
C ALA A 68 -0.58 11.16 -1.18
N LEU A 69 -0.96 9.90 -1.36
CA LEU A 69 -1.97 9.24 -0.52
C LEU A 69 -1.50 9.07 0.94
N TRP A 70 -0.23 8.74 1.15
CA TRP A 70 0.39 8.62 2.47
C TRP A 70 0.38 9.95 3.22
N GLU A 71 0.88 11.00 2.58
CA GLU A 71 0.92 12.36 3.13
C GLU A 71 -0.49 12.91 3.38
N GLY A 72 -1.41 12.74 2.42
CA GLY A 72 -2.81 13.17 2.55
C GLY A 72 -3.55 12.50 3.71
N SER A 73 -3.17 11.25 4.04
CA SER A 73 -3.71 10.50 5.18
C SER A 73 -3.23 11.02 6.54
N GLY A 74 -2.27 11.96 6.55
CA GLY A 74 -1.68 12.57 7.74
C GLY A 74 -0.45 11.83 8.27
N PHE A 75 0.11 10.89 7.50
CA PHE A 75 1.39 10.27 7.83
C PHE A 75 2.54 11.10 7.26
N ARG A 76 3.70 11.01 7.90
CA ARG A 76 4.95 11.60 7.45
C ARG A 76 5.92 10.51 7.06
N LEU A 77 6.86 10.83 6.17
CA LEU A 77 7.94 9.89 5.81
C LEU A 77 8.79 9.52 7.05
N CYS A 78 9.01 10.45 7.97
CA CYS A 78 9.71 10.16 9.24
C CYS A 78 8.96 9.18 10.15
N ASP A 79 7.67 8.92 9.91
CA ASP A 79 6.91 7.91 10.66
C ASP A 79 7.23 6.48 10.18
N ILE A 80 8.00 6.34 9.10
CA ILE A 80 8.51 5.07 8.57
C ILE A 80 9.86 4.80 9.24
N GLN A 81 9.87 3.86 10.19
CA GLN A 81 11.11 3.39 10.83
C GLN A 81 11.61 2.18 10.05
N ASP A 82 12.43 2.44 9.03
CA ASP A 82 12.81 1.44 8.03
C ASP A 82 14.29 1.54 7.68
N SER A 83 15.12 0.88 8.47
CA SER A 83 16.58 0.89 8.29
C SER A 83 17.05 0.22 6.99
N LYS A 84 16.21 -0.62 6.37
CA LYS A 84 16.53 -1.36 5.14
C LYS A 84 15.89 -0.76 3.88
N GLY A 85 15.04 0.26 4.01
CA GLY A 85 14.34 0.88 2.88
C GLY A 85 13.19 0.04 2.29
N ILE A 86 12.76 -1.03 2.97
CA ILE A 86 11.70 -1.94 2.52
C ILE A 86 10.33 -1.22 2.42
N GLN A 87 9.92 -0.51 3.46
CA GLN A 87 8.67 0.25 3.48
C GLN A 87 8.80 1.52 2.62
N THR A 88 9.99 2.12 2.64
CA THR A 88 10.32 3.32 1.85
C THR A 88 10.20 3.04 0.35
N PHE A 89 10.55 1.84 -0.10
CA PHE A 89 10.35 1.39 -1.48
C PHE A 89 8.91 1.62 -1.94
N PHE A 90 7.90 1.23 -1.15
CA PHE A 90 6.50 1.40 -1.57
C PHE A 90 6.10 2.87 -1.66
N ILE A 91 6.60 3.72 -0.78
CA ILE A 91 6.20 5.11 -0.78
C ILE A 91 6.93 5.93 -1.85
N GLN A 92 8.16 5.54 -2.23
CA GLN A 92 9.00 6.35 -3.11
C GLN A 92 9.31 5.75 -4.48
N LYS A 93 9.22 4.43 -4.64
CA LYS A 93 9.70 3.71 -5.83
C LYS A 93 8.63 2.84 -6.48
N TRP A 94 7.66 2.35 -5.70
CA TRP A 94 6.57 1.58 -6.26
C TRP A 94 5.66 2.47 -7.10
N ASP A 95 5.28 1.97 -8.27
CA ASP A 95 4.28 2.54 -9.15
C ASP A 95 3.57 1.42 -9.94
N THR A 96 2.65 1.81 -10.82
CA THR A 96 1.89 0.86 -11.67
C THR A 96 2.71 0.28 -12.81
N ALA A 97 3.89 0.82 -13.14
CA ALA A 97 4.74 0.30 -14.21
C ALA A 97 5.31 -1.08 -13.86
N LEU A 98 5.42 -1.42 -12.56
CA LEU A 98 5.77 -2.76 -12.08
C LEU A 98 4.89 -3.89 -12.66
N ARG A 99 3.70 -3.58 -13.19
CA ARG A 99 2.85 -4.54 -13.92
C ARG A 99 3.53 -5.13 -15.15
N TYR A 100 4.39 -4.35 -15.81
CA TYR A 100 5.07 -4.72 -17.04
C TYR A 100 6.47 -5.30 -16.79
N GLU A 101 6.94 -5.23 -15.54
CA GLU A 101 8.27 -5.68 -15.16
C GLU A 101 8.28 -7.19 -14.83
N THR A 102 9.33 -7.87 -15.28
CA THR A 102 9.57 -9.30 -15.01
C THR A 102 10.55 -9.53 -13.87
N SER A 103 11.28 -8.50 -13.47
CA SER A 103 12.23 -8.50 -12.36
C SER A 103 12.16 -7.15 -11.63
N LEU A 104 12.54 -7.11 -10.34
CA LEU A 104 12.53 -5.85 -9.61
C LEU A 104 13.58 -4.91 -10.23
N PRO A 105 13.25 -3.63 -10.48
CA PRO A 105 14.24 -2.65 -10.89
C PRO A 105 15.35 -2.61 -9.84
N SER A 106 16.60 -2.43 -10.27
CA SER A 106 17.81 -2.61 -9.46
C SER A 106 17.70 -1.97 -8.06
N ASN A 107 17.36 -2.78 -7.06
CA ASN A 107 17.26 -2.39 -5.66
C ASN A 107 18.16 -3.34 -4.86
N PRO A 108 19.46 -3.03 -4.76
CA PRO A 108 20.40 -3.92 -4.10
C PRO A 108 19.99 -4.18 -2.65
N GLY A 109 19.86 -5.47 -2.29
CA GLY A 109 19.59 -5.92 -0.92
C GLY A 109 18.12 -6.10 -0.53
N LEU A 110 17.15 -5.76 -1.40
CA LEU A 110 15.73 -6.00 -1.14
C LEU A 110 15.25 -7.29 -1.82
N THR A 111 14.73 -8.22 -1.04
CA THR A 111 14.07 -9.42 -1.59
C THR A 111 12.57 -9.19 -1.75
N ILE A 112 11.91 -9.93 -2.66
CA ILE A 112 10.45 -9.90 -2.80
C ILE A 112 9.75 -10.28 -1.48
N ALA A 113 10.32 -11.24 -0.75
CA ALA A 113 9.80 -11.63 0.56
C ALA A 113 9.83 -10.48 1.57
N ASP A 114 10.95 -9.73 1.63
CA ASP A 114 11.07 -8.55 2.48
C ASP A 114 10.02 -7.49 2.10
N LEU A 115 9.83 -7.25 0.81
CA LEU A 115 8.85 -6.27 0.31
C LEU A 115 7.42 -6.67 0.66
N ILE A 116 7.04 -7.93 0.51
CA ILE A 116 5.70 -8.40 0.93
C ILE A 116 5.51 -8.21 2.43
N GLN A 117 6.53 -8.54 3.23
CA GLN A 117 6.48 -8.35 4.67
C GLN A 117 6.36 -6.86 5.05
N GLY A 118 7.12 -5.97 4.38
CA GLY A 118 7.03 -4.53 4.58
C GLY A 118 5.66 -3.97 4.21
N ALA A 119 5.09 -4.44 3.10
CA ALA A 119 3.74 -4.06 2.70
C ALA A 119 2.69 -4.50 3.73
N ARG A 120 2.81 -5.71 4.27
CA ARG A 120 1.94 -6.20 5.35
C ARG A 120 2.04 -5.34 6.62
N GLN A 121 3.23 -4.88 6.97
CA GLN A 121 3.41 -3.95 8.11
C GLN A 121 2.74 -2.60 7.84
N LEU A 122 2.91 -2.05 6.64
CA LEU A 122 2.28 -0.79 6.22
C LEU A 122 0.75 -0.89 6.22
N THR A 123 0.19 -1.91 5.58
CA THR A 123 -1.26 -2.13 5.55
C THR A 123 -1.80 -2.31 6.97
N GLY A 124 -1.15 -3.12 7.82
CA GLY A 124 -1.54 -3.27 9.23
C GLY A 124 -1.57 -1.94 10.00
N LYS A 125 -0.55 -1.08 9.83
CA LYS A 125 -0.48 0.26 10.43
C LYS A 125 -1.63 1.15 9.93
N ILE A 126 -1.86 1.20 8.62
CA ILE A 126 -2.91 2.02 8.01
C ILE A 126 -4.29 1.55 8.46
N GLN A 127 -4.57 0.25 8.40
CA GLN A 127 -5.85 -0.32 8.80
C GLN A 127 -6.13 -0.11 10.29
N THR A 128 -5.09 -0.16 11.13
CA THR A 128 -5.21 0.21 12.55
C THR A 128 -5.64 1.67 12.69
N ALA A 129 -5.09 2.59 11.89
CA ALA A 129 -5.53 3.99 11.87
C ALA A 129 -6.97 4.15 11.37
N VAL A 130 -7.43 3.36 10.39
CA VAL A 130 -8.84 3.36 9.92
C VAL A 130 -9.81 2.97 11.05
N ARG A 131 -9.44 1.97 11.86
CA ARG A 131 -10.28 1.45 12.96
C ARG A 131 -10.31 2.37 14.17
N ARG A 132 -9.25 3.16 14.39
CA ARG A 132 -9.20 4.12 15.50
C ARG A 132 -10.26 5.20 15.29
N ARG A 133 -11.11 5.42 16.30
CA ARG A 133 -12.05 6.54 16.27
C ARG A 133 -11.26 7.85 16.28
N PRO A 134 -11.58 8.83 15.43
CA PRO A 134 -10.98 10.15 15.54
C PRO A 134 -11.28 10.68 16.94
N LYS A 135 -10.23 11.09 17.66
CA LYS A 135 -10.38 11.73 18.97
C LYS A 135 -11.19 13.01 18.73
N ARG A 136 -12.44 13.05 19.18
CA ARG A 136 -13.32 14.21 19.08
C ARG A 136 -12.56 15.39 19.68
N ARG A 137 -12.12 16.35 18.86
CA ARG A 137 -11.66 17.65 19.36
C ARG A 137 -12.90 18.28 20.00
N ARG A 138 -12.89 18.37 21.34
CA ARG A 138 -13.83 19.18 22.11
C ARG A 138 -13.49 20.64 21.91
#